data_AF-A0A3N6G5S0-F1
#
_entry.id   AF-A0A3N6G5S0-F1
#
_cell.length_a   1.000
_cell.length_b   1.000
_cell.length_c   1.000
_cell.angle_alpha   90.00
_cell.angle_beta   90.00
_cell.angle_gamma   90.00
#
_symmetry.space_group_name_H-M   'P 1'
#
loop_
_entity.id
_entity.type
_entity.pdbx_description
1 polymer ?
#
loop_
_entity_poly.entity_id
_entity_poly.type
_entity_poly.pdbx_seq_one_letter_code
_entity_poly.pdbx_strand_id
1 'polypeptide(L)'
;MPDRHPDTTPDRHPDTTPDRHPDHNTPHLPDGHPRRALRLGVAGPVGTGKSSILATLCRELAGELAMAVVTNDIYTDEDARFLRSAGVLPTERIRAVETGACPHTAIRDDVSANLDAVEDLEEAYGPLDLVLVESGGDNLTATFSPALADAQLFCIDVAGGGDVARKGGPGITGADLLIINKTDLAPHVEVDVAAMVADASRARDGLPVLALSRHDPASVAQLTDWVRELLVRHRSGTHVPTDPGPMAPHSHSHSHDGS
;
A
#
# COMPACT_ATOMS: atom_id res chain seq x y z
N MET A 1 -47.73 -16.84 -67.97
CA MET A 1 -48.88 -16.02 -67.51
C MET A 1 -49.57 -16.78 -66.39
N PRO A 2 -49.73 -16.24 -65.17
CA PRO A 2 -48.87 -15.31 -64.40
C PRO A 2 -48.57 -15.95 -63.00
N ASP A 3 -48.06 -15.34 -61.91
CA ASP A 3 -47.33 -14.08 -61.66
C ASP A 3 -46.48 -14.16 -60.35
N ARG A 4 -45.67 -13.11 -60.10
CA ARG A 4 -45.27 -12.48 -58.80
C ARG A 4 -44.88 -13.30 -57.53
N HIS A 5 -43.57 -13.35 -57.23
CA HIS A 5 -42.80 -12.54 -56.23
C HIS A 5 -43.51 -11.83 -55.03
N PRO A 6 -42.79 -11.38 -53.95
CA PRO A 6 -41.35 -11.52 -53.58
C PRO A 6 -41.07 -11.76 -52.05
N ASP A 7 -39.85 -11.38 -51.61
CA ASP A 7 -39.39 -10.96 -50.24
C ASP A 7 -38.74 -12.02 -49.30
N THR A 8 -37.40 -11.93 -49.07
CA THR A 8 -36.64 -11.33 -47.92
C THR A 8 -36.66 -12.22 -46.66
N THR A 9 -35.61 -12.47 -45.84
CA THR A 9 -34.20 -12.01 -45.58
C THR A 9 -33.56 -13.04 -44.60
N PRO A 10 -32.41 -12.84 -43.88
CA PRO A 10 -31.10 -12.23 -44.17
C PRO A 10 -29.89 -13.17 -43.80
N ASP A 11 -28.67 -12.60 -43.79
CA ASP A 11 -27.40 -13.17 -43.30
C ASP A 11 -27.41 -13.87 -41.92
N ARG A 12 -26.43 -14.76 -41.72
CA ARG A 12 -25.96 -15.21 -40.40
C ARG A 12 -24.43 -15.29 -40.34
N HIS A 13 -23.81 -14.29 -39.73
CA HIS A 13 -22.50 -14.46 -39.09
C HIS A 13 -22.63 -15.38 -37.85
N PRO A 14 -21.61 -16.20 -37.52
CA PRO A 14 -21.56 -16.89 -36.24
C PRO A 14 -21.24 -15.90 -35.11
N ASP A 15 -22.00 -16.00 -34.03
CA ASP A 15 -22.00 -15.09 -32.89
C ASP A 15 -20.81 -15.35 -31.94
N THR A 16 -20.23 -14.27 -31.40
CA THR A 16 -19.12 -14.35 -30.44
C THR A 16 -19.68 -14.43 -29.03
N THR A 17 -19.42 -15.55 -28.33
CA THR A 17 -19.75 -15.67 -26.91
C THR A 17 -18.89 -14.73 -26.06
N PRO A 18 -19.46 -13.79 -25.29
CA PRO A 18 -18.70 -13.08 -24.26
C PRO A 18 -18.50 -14.02 -23.07
N ASP A 19 -17.28 -14.00 -22.53
CA ASP A 19 -16.91 -14.80 -21.37
C ASP A 19 -17.63 -14.28 -20.11
N ARG A 20 -18.12 -15.20 -19.27
CA ARG A 20 -18.86 -14.84 -18.05
C ARG A 20 -17.92 -14.85 -16.85
N HIS A 21 -17.49 -13.67 -16.42
CA HIS A 21 -16.93 -13.52 -15.08
C HIS A 21 -17.97 -13.95 -14.02
N PRO A 22 -17.55 -14.65 -12.96
CA PRO A 22 -18.46 -15.05 -11.89
C PRO A 22 -18.81 -13.87 -10.99
N ASP A 23 -20.10 -13.65 -10.74
CA ASP A 23 -20.57 -12.69 -9.73
C ASP A 23 -20.14 -13.14 -8.32
N HIS A 24 -19.21 -12.39 -7.72
CA HIS A 24 -18.81 -12.60 -6.34
C HIS A 24 -19.82 -11.92 -5.40
N ASN A 25 -20.72 -12.73 -4.83
CA ASN A 25 -21.74 -12.29 -3.88
C ASN A 25 -21.15 -11.96 -2.50
N THR A 26 -20.61 -10.74 -2.34
CA THR A 26 -20.09 -10.23 -1.06
C THR A 26 -21.25 -9.87 -0.11
N PRO A 27 -21.22 -10.24 1.18
CA PRO A 27 -22.28 -9.89 2.12
C PRO A 27 -22.38 -8.38 2.37
N HIS A 28 -23.51 -7.76 2.03
CA HIS A 28 -23.80 -6.38 2.40
C HIS A 28 -23.93 -6.22 3.93
N LEU A 29 -22.99 -5.48 4.52
CA LEU A 29 -23.12 -4.94 5.88
C LEU A 29 -24.06 -3.73 5.88
N PRO A 30 -24.81 -3.47 6.97
CA PRO A 30 -25.88 -2.47 6.98
C PRO A 30 -25.38 -1.03 6.82
N ASP A 31 -26.14 -0.25 6.05
CA ASP A 31 -25.80 1.11 5.61
C ASP A 31 -25.78 2.17 6.72
N GLY A 32 -25.04 3.25 6.47
CA GLY A 32 -25.06 4.48 7.28
C GLY A 32 -24.41 5.67 6.57
N HIS A 33 -23.32 5.42 5.84
CA HIS A 33 -22.75 6.29 4.81
C HIS A 33 -22.08 5.39 3.75
N PRO A 34 -21.97 5.81 2.48
CA PRO A 34 -21.04 5.18 1.55
C PRO A 34 -19.62 5.43 2.09
N ARG A 35 -19.07 4.44 2.79
CA ARG A 35 -17.71 4.56 3.33
C ARG A 35 -16.74 4.28 2.19
N ARG A 36 -15.91 5.28 1.86
CA ARG A 36 -14.75 5.11 0.99
C ARG A 36 -13.85 3.97 1.49
N ALA A 37 -13.07 3.40 0.59
CA ALA A 37 -12.11 2.36 0.94
C ALA A 37 -11.18 2.79 2.07
N LEU A 38 -10.69 1.82 2.84
CA LEU A 38 -9.56 2.06 3.73
C LEU A 38 -8.34 2.37 2.85
N ARG A 39 -7.72 3.54 3.03
CA ARG A 39 -6.51 3.94 2.29
C ARG A 39 -5.30 3.67 3.19
N LEU A 40 -4.52 2.64 2.88
CA LEU A 40 -3.37 2.21 3.70
C LEU A 40 -2.06 2.60 3.02
N GLY A 41 -1.34 3.55 3.61
CA GLY A 41 -0.04 4.00 3.14
C GLY A 41 1.06 2.99 3.48
N VAL A 42 2.04 2.80 2.58
CA VAL A 42 3.23 1.97 2.81
C VAL A 42 4.49 2.77 2.46
N ALA A 43 5.21 3.22 3.48
CA ALA A 43 6.39 4.06 3.37
C ALA A 43 7.68 3.36 3.86
N GLY A 44 8.83 3.90 3.49
CA GLY A 44 10.14 3.44 3.96
C GLY A 44 11.27 3.62 2.95
N PRO A 45 12.53 3.33 3.35
CA PRO A 45 13.70 3.46 2.48
C PRO A 45 13.65 2.64 1.20
N VAL A 46 14.40 3.13 0.20
CA VAL A 46 14.65 2.42 -1.06
C VAL A 46 15.12 0.99 -0.75
N GLY A 47 14.50 0.01 -1.40
CA GLY A 47 14.89 -1.40 -1.28
C GLY A 47 14.40 -2.14 -0.03
N THR A 48 13.68 -1.52 0.93
CA THR A 48 13.21 -2.26 2.13
C THR A 48 12.12 -3.29 1.86
N GLY A 49 11.57 -3.31 0.64
CA GLY A 49 10.63 -4.33 0.17
C GLY A 49 9.16 -3.92 0.25
N LYS A 50 8.86 -2.63 0.26
CA LYS A 50 7.51 -2.04 0.24
C LYS A 50 6.60 -2.69 -0.82
N SER A 51 6.97 -2.64 -2.10
CA SER A 51 6.24 -3.31 -3.19
C SER A 51 6.15 -4.84 -3.01
N SER A 52 7.12 -5.50 -2.36
CA SER A 52 6.99 -6.92 -1.96
C SER A 52 6.01 -7.14 -0.82
N ILE A 53 5.80 -6.17 0.08
CA ILE A 53 4.77 -6.20 1.13
C ILE A 53 3.39 -5.99 0.50
N LEU A 54 3.25 -5.04 -0.44
CA LEU A 54 2.02 -4.88 -1.23
C LEU A 54 1.67 -6.17 -1.97
N ALA A 55 2.64 -6.81 -2.63
CA ALA A 55 2.43 -8.08 -3.32
C ALA A 55 2.00 -9.22 -2.38
N THR A 56 2.49 -9.22 -1.14
CA THR A 56 2.05 -10.18 -0.11
C THR A 56 0.62 -9.87 0.33
N LEU A 57 0.32 -8.63 0.73
CA LEU A 57 -1.02 -8.20 1.12
C LEU A 57 -2.07 -8.52 0.04
N CYS A 58 -1.78 -8.19 -1.22
CA CYS A 58 -2.68 -8.50 -2.33
C CYS A 58 -2.91 -10.01 -2.49
N ARG A 59 -1.85 -10.84 -2.43
CA ARG A 59 -1.97 -12.30 -2.58
C ARG A 59 -2.84 -12.93 -1.50
N GLU A 60 -2.68 -12.50 -0.25
CA GLU A 60 -3.40 -13.09 0.88
C GLU A 60 -4.82 -12.54 1.05
N LEU A 61 -5.09 -11.29 0.61
CA LEU A 61 -6.36 -10.59 0.88
C LEU A 61 -7.26 -10.42 -0.35
N ALA A 62 -6.76 -10.46 -1.59
CA ALA A 62 -7.59 -10.20 -2.78
C ALA A 62 -8.66 -11.27 -3.06
N GLY A 63 -8.59 -12.45 -2.40
CA GLY A 63 -9.64 -13.45 -2.41
C GLY A 63 -10.84 -13.13 -1.52
N GLU A 64 -10.71 -12.16 -0.60
CA GLU A 64 -11.73 -11.78 0.39
C GLU A 64 -12.05 -10.27 0.42
N LEU A 65 -11.17 -9.42 -0.11
CA LEU A 65 -11.33 -7.95 -0.18
C LEU A 65 -11.27 -7.43 -1.62
N ALA A 66 -12.13 -6.48 -1.96
CA ALA A 66 -12.04 -5.72 -3.19
C ALA A 66 -10.88 -4.70 -3.08
N MET A 67 -9.73 -5.02 -3.67
CA MET A 67 -8.50 -4.23 -3.54
C MET A 67 -8.08 -3.50 -4.81
N ALA A 68 -7.39 -2.37 -4.64
CA ALA A 68 -6.62 -1.68 -5.66
C ALA A 68 -5.29 -1.14 -5.10
N VAL A 69 -4.38 -0.71 -5.97
CA VAL A 69 -3.04 -0.23 -5.62
C VAL A 69 -2.70 1.04 -6.39
N VAL A 70 -2.13 2.03 -5.69
CA VAL A 70 -1.40 3.16 -6.26
C VAL A 70 0.08 3.06 -5.83
N THR A 71 1.01 3.05 -6.79
CA THR A 71 2.46 3.09 -6.52
C THR A 71 3.04 4.43 -6.94
N ASN A 72 3.86 5.05 -6.09
CA ASN A 72 4.62 6.25 -6.40
C ASN A 72 6.07 5.91 -6.74
N ASP A 73 6.56 6.42 -7.87
CA ASP A 73 7.99 6.45 -8.19
C ASP A 73 8.33 7.77 -8.92
N ILE A 74 9.59 8.17 -8.90
CA ILE A 74 10.01 9.51 -9.33
C ILE A 74 10.06 9.63 -10.85
N TYR A 75 10.55 8.57 -11.52
CA TYR A 75 10.90 8.61 -12.95
C TYR A 75 10.52 7.33 -13.74
N THR A 76 9.94 6.32 -13.11
CA THR A 76 9.58 5.05 -13.75
C THR A 76 8.25 4.51 -13.24
N ASP A 77 7.77 3.41 -13.83
CA ASP A 77 6.67 2.58 -13.34
C ASP A 77 7.14 1.19 -12.86
N GLU A 78 8.41 1.05 -12.42
CA GLU A 78 9.01 -0.24 -12.06
C GLU A 78 8.25 -0.98 -10.95
N ASP A 79 7.82 -0.30 -9.88
CA ASP A 79 7.03 -0.92 -8.80
C ASP A 79 5.65 -1.39 -9.31
N ALA A 80 4.97 -0.62 -10.17
CA ALA A 80 3.73 -1.05 -10.81
C ALA A 80 3.94 -2.24 -11.76
N ARG A 81 5.02 -2.26 -12.54
CA ARG A 81 5.40 -3.39 -13.41
C ARG A 81 5.70 -4.64 -12.58
N PHE A 82 6.42 -4.49 -11.47
CA PHE A 82 6.67 -5.57 -10.53
C PHE A 82 5.34 -6.17 -10.04
N LEU A 83 4.42 -5.36 -9.51
CA LEU A 83 3.13 -5.85 -9.00
C LEU A 83 2.26 -6.49 -10.10
N ARG A 84 2.20 -5.90 -11.30
CA ARG A 84 1.50 -6.48 -12.45
C ARG A 84 2.10 -7.82 -12.88
N SER A 85 3.43 -7.94 -12.93
CA SER A 85 4.12 -9.19 -13.27
C SER A 85 4.00 -10.27 -12.19
N ALA A 86 3.83 -9.87 -10.93
CA ALA A 86 3.59 -10.78 -9.82
C ALA A 86 2.17 -11.41 -9.84
N GLY A 87 1.27 -10.91 -10.68
CA GLY A 87 -0.08 -11.48 -10.88
C GLY A 87 -0.98 -11.44 -9.65
N VAL A 88 -0.73 -10.51 -8.72
CA VAL A 88 -1.41 -10.46 -7.41
C VAL A 88 -2.76 -9.72 -7.44
N LEU A 89 -3.01 -8.93 -8.48
CA LEU A 89 -4.28 -8.25 -8.78
C LEU A 89 -4.46 -8.15 -10.30
N PRO A 90 -5.69 -7.93 -10.81
CA PRO A 90 -5.91 -7.48 -12.18
C PRO A 90 -5.10 -6.20 -12.47
N THR A 91 -4.45 -6.14 -13.62
CA THR A 91 -3.42 -5.12 -13.92
C THR A 91 -3.99 -3.70 -13.97
N GLU A 92 -5.27 -3.60 -14.32
CA GLU A 92 -6.08 -2.40 -14.37
C GLU A 92 -6.44 -1.84 -12.99
N ARG A 93 -6.29 -2.62 -11.90
CA ARG A 93 -6.41 -2.15 -10.51
C ARG A 93 -5.09 -1.67 -9.90
N ILE A 94 -4.02 -1.62 -10.69
CA ILE A 94 -2.70 -1.11 -10.30
C ILE A 94 -2.43 0.16 -11.10
N ARG A 95 -2.39 1.32 -10.42
CA ARG A 95 -2.03 2.62 -11.00
C ARG A 95 -0.61 3.02 -10.56
N ALA A 96 0.14 3.62 -11.48
CA ALA A 96 1.42 4.25 -11.20
C ALA A 96 1.20 5.77 -11.19
N VAL A 97 1.79 6.46 -10.22
CA VAL A 97 1.89 7.92 -10.15
C VAL A 97 3.36 8.27 -10.28
N GLU A 98 3.74 8.86 -11.40
CA GLU A 98 5.07 9.43 -11.60
C GLU A 98 5.13 10.78 -10.87
N THR A 99 5.89 10.86 -9.78
CA THR A 99 5.87 12.05 -8.92
C THR A 99 6.66 13.22 -9.52
N GLY A 100 7.64 12.93 -10.38
CA GLY A 100 8.54 13.92 -11.01
C GLY A 100 9.42 14.73 -10.05
N ALA A 101 9.29 14.51 -8.73
CA ALA A 101 9.84 15.33 -7.66
C ALA A 101 10.09 14.50 -6.39
N CYS A 102 10.49 15.16 -5.30
CA CYS A 102 10.78 14.52 -4.00
C CYS A 102 9.63 13.58 -3.56
N PRO A 103 9.89 12.28 -3.26
CA PRO A 103 8.84 11.34 -2.86
C PRO A 103 7.97 11.79 -1.70
N HIS A 104 8.53 12.51 -0.71
CA HIS A 104 7.78 13.11 0.40
C HIS A 104 6.64 14.01 -0.06
N THR A 105 6.89 14.86 -1.06
CA THR A 105 5.91 15.87 -1.50
C THR A 105 4.65 15.17 -1.99
N ALA A 106 4.79 14.15 -2.83
CA ALA A 106 3.66 13.41 -3.43
C ALA A 106 2.76 12.68 -2.42
N ILE A 107 3.27 12.35 -1.23
CA ILE A 107 2.51 11.63 -0.19
C ILE A 107 2.08 12.49 1.00
N ARG A 108 2.62 13.72 1.12
CA ARG A 108 2.41 14.58 2.30
C ARG A 108 1.99 16.01 1.97
N ASP A 109 2.76 16.72 1.15
CA ASP A 109 2.59 18.17 0.94
C ASP A 109 1.66 18.49 -0.25
N ASP A 110 1.75 17.70 -1.32
CA ASP A 110 0.87 17.75 -2.49
C ASP A 110 0.46 16.32 -2.86
N VAL A 111 -0.69 15.90 -2.32
CA VAL A 111 -1.26 14.56 -2.51
C VAL A 111 -2.26 14.48 -3.67
N SER A 112 -2.42 15.55 -4.45
CA SER A 112 -3.45 15.67 -5.49
C SER A 112 -3.43 14.50 -6.49
N ALA A 113 -2.31 14.27 -7.16
CA ALA A 113 -2.15 13.20 -8.14
C ALA A 113 -2.39 11.78 -7.55
N ASN A 114 -2.13 11.58 -6.25
CA ASN A 114 -2.46 10.33 -5.57
C ASN A 114 -3.94 10.22 -5.24
N LEU A 115 -4.59 11.31 -4.81
CA LEU A 115 -6.04 11.33 -4.57
C LEU A 115 -6.81 11.09 -5.87
N ASP A 116 -6.46 11.78 -6.95
CA ASP A 116 -7.05 11.59 -8.28
C ASP A 116 -6.92 10.11 -8.71
N ALA A 117 -5.73 9.51 -8.58
CA ALA A 117 -5.52 8.10 -8.92
C ALA A 117 -6.29 7.10 -8.05
N VAL A 118 -6.56 7.44 -6.77
CA VAL A 118 -7.42 6.64 -5.88
C VAL A 118 -8.89 6.80 -6.24
N GLU A 119 -9.34 8.02 -6.55
CA GLU A 119 -10.72 8.32 -6.91
C GLU A 119 -11.10 7.70 -8.26
N ASP A 120 -10.22 7.76 -9.26
CA ASP A 120 -10.33 7.03 -10.54
C ASP A 120 -10.51 5.51 -10.33
N LEU A 121 -9.79 4.92 -9.35
CA LEU A 121 -9.88 3.49 -9.01
C LEU A 121 -11.19 3.16 -8.28
N GLU A 122 -11.62 4.03 -7.36
CA GLU A 122 -12.89 3.89 -6.63
C GLU A 122 -14.10 4.07 -7.57
N GLU A 123 -14.04 4.93 -8.58
CA GLU A 123 -15.08 5.06 -9.62
C GLU A 123 -15.09 3.87 -10.59
N ALA A 124 -13.93 3.47 -11.12
CA ALA A 124 -13.86 2.45 -12.17
C ALA A 124 -14.06 1.01 -11.68
N TYR A 125 -13.69 0.70 -10.42
CA TYR A 125 -13.68 -0.66 -9.88
C TYR A 125 -14.37 -0.80 -8.52
N GLY A 126 -15.09 0.23 -8.08
CA GLY A 126 -15.83 0.24 -6.82
C GLY A 126 -17.01 -0.75 -6.77
N PRO A 127 -17.48 -1.10 -5.55
CA PRO A 127 -16.96 -0.68 -4.26
C PRO A 127 -15.63 -1.38 -3.92
N LEU A 128 -14.65 -0.60 -3.45
CA LEU A 128 -13.37 -1.10 -2.95
C LEU A 128 -13.37 -1.11 -1.42
N ASP A 129 -12.72 -2.11 -0.84
CA ASP A 129 -12.55 -2.27 0.60
C ASP A 129 -11.26 -1.63 1.10
N LEU A 130 -10.20 -1.76 0.30
CA LEU A 130 -8.83 -1.41 0.67
C LEU A 130 -8.06 -0.92 -0.58
N VAL A 131 -7.51 0.30 -0.49
CA VAL A 131 -6.57 0.83 -1.47
C VAL A 131 -5.20 0.96 -0.81
N LEU A 132 -4.21 0.26 -1.34
CA LEU A 132 -2.82 0.38 -0.88
C LEU A 132 -2.14 1.51 -1.63
N VAL A 133 -1.47 2.42 -0.91
CA VAL A 133 -0.71 3.53 -1.50
C VAL A 133 0.75 3.38 -1.12
N GLU A 134 1.61 3.03 -2.07
CA GLU A 134 3.05 2.92 -1.84
C GLU A 134 3.73 4.27 -2.08
N SER A 135 4.62 4.69 -1.17
CA SER A 135 5.48 5.86 -1.40
C SER A 135 6.64 5.51 -2.33
N GLY A 136 7.21 6.54 -2.99
CA GLY A 136 8.58 6.42 -3.50
C GLY A 136 9.53 6.07 -2.34
N GLY A 137 10.62 5.38 -2.62
CA GLY A 137 11.58 4.99 -1.58
C GLY A 137 12.31 6.21 -1.01
N ASP A 138 12.18 6.45 0.31
CA ASP A 138 12.71 7.65 0.96
C ASP A 138 13.10 7.39 2.42
N ASN A 139 13.83 8.33 3.04
CA ASN A 139 14.48 8.15 4.33
C ASN A 139 13.50 7.98 5.51
N LEU A 140 14.05 7.77 6.71
CA LEU A 140 13.34 7.41 7.97
C LEU A 140 12.27 8.42 8.45
N THR A 141 12.15 9.56 7.77
CA THR A 141 11.18 10.62 8.05
C THR A 141 9.91 10.54 7.20
N ALA A 142 9.86 9.68 6.17
CA ALA A 142 8.69 9.61 5.27
C ALA A 142 7.40 9.23 6.00
N THR A 143 6.35 10.02 5.75
CA THR A 143 5.05 9.93 6.42
C THR A 143 3.96 10.39 5.47
N PHE A 144 2.78 9.77 5.56
CA PHE A 144 1.63 10.16 4.73
C PHE A 144 0.85 11.33 5.34
N SER A 145 0.23 12.15 4.49
CA SER A 145 -0.83 13.06 4.90
C SER A 145 -2.09 12.27 5.29
N PRO A 146 -2.78 12.61 6.40
CA PRO A 146 -4.08 12.04 6.75
C PRO A 146 -5.19 12.29 5.72
N ALA A 147 -4.98 13.22 4.77
CA ALA A 147 -5.88 13.39 3.64
C ALA A 147 -5.78 12.24 2.62
N LEU A 148 -4.59 11.63 2.48
CA LEU A 148 -4.31 10.56 1.53
C LEU A 148 -4.47 9.16 2.12
N ALA A 149 -3.92 8.92 3.31
CA ALA A 149 -3.95 7.62 3.97
C ALA A 149 -4.62 7.70 5.35
N ASP A 150 -5.43 6.70 5.68
CA ASP A 150 -6.06 6.55 6.99
C ASP A 150 -5.06 6.09 8.06
N ALA A 151 -4.17 5.18 7.66
CA ALA A 151 -3.11 4.62 8.48
C ALA A 151 -1.87 4.36 7.62
N GLN A 152 -0.71 4.16 8.25
CA GLN A 152 0.54 3.88 7.55
C GLN A 152 1.31 2.67 8.12
N LEU A 153 1.82 1.86 7.20
CA LEU A 153 2.90 0.92 7.44
C LEU A 153 4.24 1.64 7.16
N PHE A 154 5.20 1.52 8.07
CA PHE A 154 6.58 1.97 7.80
C PHE A 154 7.53 0.78 7.78
N CYS A 155 8.23 0.59 6.67
CA CYS A 155 9.07 -0.58 6.42
C CYS A 155 10.57 -0.25 6.50
N ILE A 156 11.23 -0.79 7.52
CA ILE A 156 12.68 -0.95 7.58
C ILE A 156 13.05 -2.42 7.36
N ASP A 157 14.32 -2.76 7.19
CA ASP A 157 14.74 -4.16 7.04
C ASP A 157 16.06 -4.45 7.79
N VAL A 158 16.31 -5.73 8.04
CA VAL A 158 17.50 -6.18 8.81
C VAL A 158 18.83 -5.95 8.08
N ALA A 159 18.85 -5.94 6.75
CA ALA A 159 20.06 -5.67 5.96
C ALA A 159 20.44 -4.18 5.95
N GLY A 160 19.51 -3.29 6.31
CA GLY A 160 19.81 -1.90 6.68
C GLY A 160 20.59 -1.76 7.99
N GLY A 161 20.68 -2.82 8.80
CA GLY A 161 21.39 -2.87 10.07
C GLY A 161 20.47 -2.70 11.29
N GLY A 162 20.75 -3.44 12.36
CA GLY A 162 19.98 -3.43 13.60
C GLY A 162 20.04 -2.11 14.39
N ASP A 163 20.78 -1.11 13.93
CA ASP A 163 20.79 0.25 14.49
C ASP A 163 19.70 1.16 13.91
N VAL A 164 19.12 0.81 12.75
CA VAL A 164 18.10 1.63 12.06
C VAL A 164 16.87 1.86 12.94
N ALA A 165 16.44 0.84 13.68
CA ALA A 165 15.34 0.95 14.65
C ALA A 165 15.58 2.02 15.74
N ARG A 166 16.85 2.33 16.07
CA ARG A 166 17.23 3.36 17.06
C ARG A 166 17.42 4.75 16.47
N LYS A 167 17.50 4.90 15.13
CA LYS A 167 17.72 6.20 14.47
C LYS A 167 16.49 7.12 14.56
N GLY A 168 15.31 6.56 14.83
CA GLY A 168 14.07 7.32 14.98
C GLY A 168 13.64 8.03 13.70
N GLY A 169 12.96 9.17 13.86
CA GLY A 169 12.29 9.89 12.77
C GLY A 169 10.80 9.54 12.70
N PRO A 170 9.94 10.47 12.22
CA PRO A 170 8.48 10.34 12.33
C PRO A 170 7.89 9.12 11.59
N GLY A 171 8.57 8.59 10.56
CA GLY A 171 8.19 7.31 9.95
C GLY A 171 8.38 6.12 10.91
N ILE A 172 9.52 6.05 11.61
CA ILE A 172 9.76 5.02 12.62
C ILE A 172 8.88 5.23 13.86
N THR A 173 8.78 6.45 14.38
CA THR A 173 8.12 6.71 15.68
C THR A 173 6.61 6.86 15.60
N GLY A 174 6.08 7.40 14.49
CA GLY A 174 4.67 7.78 14.34
C GLY A 174 3.80 6.84 13.50
N ALA A 175 4.37 5.86 12.80
CA ALA A 175 3.56 4.94 11.99
C ALA A 175 2.68 4.00 12.83
N ASP A 176 1.48 3.68 12.34
CA ASP A 176 0.53 2.78 13.00
C ASP A 176 1.10 1.35 13.19
N LEU A 177 1.90 0.89 12.22
CA LEU A 177 2.70 -0.33 12.33
C LEU A 177 4.09 -0.14 11.71
N LEU A 178 5.13 -0.39 12.51
CA LEU A 178 6.49 -0.55 11.99
C LEU A 178 6.71 -2.00 11.58
N ILE A 179 7.20 -2.22 10.36
CA ILE A 179 7.62 -3.52 9.85
C ILE A 179 9.15 -3.56 9.82
N ILE A 180 9.73 -4.56 10.48
CA ILE A 180 11.13 -4.98 10.36
C ILE A 180 11.13 -6.16 9.39
N ASN A 181 11.39 -5.88 8.11
CA ASN A 181 11.26 -6.83 7.01
C ASN A 181 12.53 -7.66 6.77
N LYS A 182 12.41 -8.71 5.95
CA LYS A 182 13.47 -9.63 5.51
C LYS A 182 14.16 -10.36 6.67
N THR A 183 13.43 -10.70 7.74
CA THR A 183 14.01 -11.31 8.95
C THR A 183 14.72 -12.64 8.70
N ASP A 184 14.40 -13.33 7.60
CA ASP A 184 15.11 -14.48 7.06
C ASP A 184 16.59 -14.20 6.73
N LEU A 185 16.94 -12.95 6.40
CA LEU A 185 18.32 -12.55 6.10
C LEU A 185 19.16 -12.25 7.34
N ALA A 186 18.55 -12.16 8.53
CA ALA A 186 19.23 -11.76 9.76
C ALA A 186 20.53 -12.56 10.07
N PRO A 187 20.59 -13.90 9.86
CA PRO A 187 21.82 -14.68 10.05
C PRO A 187 22.96 -14.34 9.08
N HIS A 188 22.65 -13.67 7.96
CA HIS A 188 23.62 -13.27 6.93
C HIS A 188 24.15 -11.85 7.11
N VAL A 189 23.54 -11.05 8.00
CA VAL A 189 23.90 -9.65 8.28
C VAL A 189 24.17 -9.38 9.76
N GLU A 190 24.29 -10.45 10.57
CA GLU A 190 24.64 -10.41 12.00
C GLU A 190 23.70 -9.53 12.86
N VAL A 191 22.41 -9.48 12.51
CA VAL A 191 21.38 -8.72 13.24
C VAL A 191 20.55 -9.63 14.14
N ASP A 192 20.47 -9.29 15.43
CA ASP A 192 19.49 -9.85 16.35
C ASP A 192 18.11 -9.20 16.12
N VAL A 193 17.20 -9.94 15.51
CA VAL A 193 15.82 -9.51 15.23
C VAL A 193 15.04 -9.20 16.52
N ALA A 194 15.24 -9.98 17.58
CA ALA A 194 14.51 -9.78 18.84
C ALA A 194 14.99 -8.50 19.54
N ALA A 195 16.30 -8.23 19.51
CA ALA A 195 16.85 -6.96 19.98
C ALA A 195 16.35 -5.77 19.13
N MET A 196 16.32 -5.90 17.80
CA MET A 196 15.86 -4.85 16.89
C MET A 196 14.36 -4.52 17.09
N VAL A 197 13.52 -5.54 17.30
CA VAL A 197 12.10 -5.37 17.68
C VAL A 197 11.98 -4.67 19.03
N ALA A 198 12.72 -5.13 20.04
CA ALA A 198 12.68 -4.52 21.37
C ALA A 198 13.14 -3.06 21.36
N ASP A 199 14.13 -2.72 20.53
CA ASP A 199 14.62 -1.35 20.33
C ASP A 199 13.56 -0.47 19.66
N ALA A 200 12.96 -0.96 18.58
CA ALA A 200 11.86 -0.27 17.89
C ALA A 200 10.67 -0.01 18.83
N SER A 201 10.22 -1.01 19.59
CA SER A 201 9.10 -0.85 20.53
C SER A 201 9.37 0.19 21.61
N ARG A 202 10.63 0.33 22.06
CA ARG A 202 11.04 1.39 23.00
C ARG A 202 11.13 2.77 22.35
N ALA A 203 11.53 2.85 21.08
CA ALA A 203 11.54 4.11 20.32
C ALA A 203 10.13 4.59 19.90
N ARG A 204 9.12 3.72 20.06
CA ARG A 204 7.73 3.92 19.61
C ARG A 204 6.71 3.99 20.74
N ASP A 205 7.14 4.15 21.99
CA ASP A 205 6.30 4.17 23.19
C ASP A 205 5.27 3.02 23.26
N GLY A 206 5.63 1.85 22.72
CA GLY A 206 4.77 0.66 22.68
C GLY A 206 3.84 0.53 21.47
N LEU A 207 3.88 1.43 20.48
CA LEU A 207 3.13 1.24 19.22
C LEU A 207 3.60 -0.03 18.47
N PRO A 208 2.71 -0.71 17.71
CA PRO A 208 2.97 -2.01 17.12
C PRO A 208 4.27 -2.10 16.29
N VAL A 209 4.99 -3.21 16.45
CA VAL A 209 6.17 -3.58 15.65
C VAL A 209 6.00 -5.03 15.21
N LEU A 210 6.14 -5.29 13.92
CA LEU A 210 6.09 -6.63 13.33
C LEU A 210 7.44 -7.01 12.73
N ALA A 211 7.99 -8.15 13.17
CA ALA A 211 9.11 -8.81 12.50
C ALA A 211 8.54 -9.64 11.35
N LEU A 212 8.90 -9.33 10.10
CA LEU A 212 8.30 -9.91 8.90
C LEU A 212 9.34 -10.61 8.03
N SER A 213 9.00 -11.82 7.60
CA SER A 213 9.57 -12.43 6.38
C SER A 213 8.44 -12.94 5.50
N ARG A 214 8.50 -12.63 4.20
CA ARG A 214 7.59 -13.22 3.21
C ARG A 214 7.71 -14.76 3.10
N HIS A 215 8.74 -15.34 3.71
CA HIS A 215 8.99 -16.78 3.76
C HIS A 215 8.55 -17.43 5.08
N ASP A 216 8.06 -16.64 6.04
CA ASP A 216 7.43 -17.12 7.28
C ASP A 216 5.92 -16.84 7.24
N PRO A 217 5.08 -17.87 7.00
CA PRO A 217 3.63 -17.74 7.00
C PRO A 217 3.04 -17.19 8.30
N ALA A 218 3.70 -17.37 9.46
CA ALA A 218 3.20 -16.84 10.73
C ALA A 218 3.30 -15.30 10.77
N SER A 219 4.45 -14.74 10.37
CA SER A 219 4.61 -13.28 10.25
C SER A 219 3.73 -12.66 9.17
N VAL A 220 3.47 -13.38 8.07
CA VAL A 220 2.51 -12.96 7.03
C VAL A 220 1.07 -12.94 7.57
N ALA A 221 0.66 -13.98 8.31
CA ALA A 221 -0.65 -14.00 8.95
C ALA A 221 -0.84 -12.81 9.89
N GLN A 222 0.14 -12.54 10.76
CA GLN A 222 0.13 -11.38 11.67
C GLN A 222 -0.04 -10.03 10.93
N LEU A 223 0.62 -9.85 9.78
CA LEU A 223 0.42 -8.66 8.95
C LEU A 223 -1.02 -8.58 8.42
N THR A 224 -1.56 -9.68 7.90
CA THR A 224 -2.93 -9.69 7.34
C THR A 224 -4.00 -9.48 8.41
N ASP A 225 -3.81 -10.04 9.61
CA ASP A 225 -4.74 -9.89 10.73
C ASP A 225 -4.76 -8.45 11.24
N TRP A 226 -3.60 -7.79 11.33
CA TRP A 226 -3.54 -6.36 11.65
C TRP A 226 -4.32 -5.50 10.64
N VAL A 227 -4.22 -5.82 9.34
CA VAL A 227 -4.98 -5.13 8.28
C VAL A 227 -6.48 -5.40 8.41
N ARG A 228 -6.90 -6.64 8.73
CA ARG A 228 -8.31 -6.98 8.99
C ARG A 228 -8.85 -6.24 10.21
N GLU A 229 -8.11 -6.18 11.31
CA GLU A 229 -8.48 -5.44 12.52
C GLU A 229 -8.62 -3.93 12.27
N LEU A 230 -7.69 -3.34 11.51
CA LEU A 230 -7.79 -1.94 11.07
C LEU A 230 -9.03 -1.72 10.19
N LEU A 231 -9.28 -2.60 9.20
CA LEU A 231 -10.44 -2.50 8.32
C LEU A 231 -11.77 -2.64 9.07
N VAL A 232 -11.84 -3.51 10.10
CA VAL A 232 -13.00 -3.58 11.00
C VAL A 232 -13.19 -2.25 11.74
N ARG A 233 -12.13 -1.66 12.31
CA ARG A 233 -12.21 -0.35 13.01
C ARG A 233 -12.61 0.79 12.08
N HIS A 234 -12.10 0.81 10.85
CA HIS A 234 -12.50 1.76 9.79
C HIS A 234 -13.98 1.61 9.44
N ARG A 235 -14.42 0.38 9.15
CA ARG A 235 -15.84 0.06 8.85
C ARG A 235 -16.77 0.31 10.03
N SER A 236 -16.32 0.28 11.28
CA SER A 236 -17.12 0.71 12.43
C SER A 236 -17.07 2.22 12.72
N GLY A 237 -16.22 2.99 12.03
CA GLY A 237 -16.01 4.42 12.30
C GLY A 237 -15.29 4.71 13.62
N THR A 238 -14.54 3.74 14.14
CA THR A 238 -13.78 3.84 15.40
C THR A 238 -12.28 4.03 15.17
N HIS A 239 -11.81 3.89 13.93
CA HIS A 239 -10.50 4.38 13.52
C HIS A 239 -10.58 5.86 13.17
N VAL A 240 -9.60 6.64 13.63
CA VAL A 240 -9.42 8.06 13.31
C VAL A 240 -8.00 8.21 12.76
N PRO A 241 -7.82 8.69 11.52
CA PRO A 241 -6.50 8.93 10.96
C PRO A 241 -5.71 9.94 11.80
N THR A 242 -4.47 9.59 12.13
CA THR A 242 -3.56 10.44 12.91
C THR A 242 -2.42 10.95 12.05
N ASP A 243 -2.14 12.26 12.10
CA ASP A 243 -0.88 12.78 11.57
C ASP A 243 0.28 12.27 12.46
N PRO A 244 1.26 11.52 11.93
CA PRO A 244 2.45 11.09 12.69
C PRO A 244 3.35 12.25 13.13
N GLY A 245 3.04 13.49 12.70
CA GLY A 245 3.73 14.71 13.07
C GLY A 245 4.53 15.30 11.91
N PRO A 246 4.93 16.58 12.02
CA PRO A 246 5.73 17.23 11.00
C PRO A 246 7.13 16.61 10.92
N MET A 247 7.74 16.74 9.74
CA MET A 247 9.14 16.42 9.50
C MET A 247 10.03 17.16 10.51
N ALA A 248 11.01 16.48 11.10
CA ALA A 248 12.02 17.14 11.92
C ALA A 248 12.83 18.11 11.01
N PRO A 249 12.99 19.39 11.38
CA PRO A 249 13.70 20.35 10.54
C PRO A 249 15.16 19.94 10.36
N HIS A 250 15.67 20.02 9.12
CA HIS A 250 17.07 19.74 8.81
C HIS A 250 18.00 20.75 9.49
N SER A 251 18.57 20.37 10.63
CA SER A 251 19.56 21.18 11.35
C SER A 251 20.95 20.96 10.76
N HIS A 252 21.34 21.81 9.79
CA HIS A 252 22.74 21.92 9.39
C HIS A 252 23.54 22.62 10.50
N SER A 253 24.38 21.86 11.21
CA SER A 253 25.40 22.43 12.09
C SER A 253 26.50 23.09 11.26
N HIS A 254 26.30 24.36 10.89
CA HIS A 254 27.36 25.18 10.32
C HIS A 254 28.41 25.50 11.40
N SER A 255 29.43 24.65 11.51
CA SER A 255 30.66 24.96 12.22
C SER A 255 31.44 26.02 11.44
N HIS A 256 31.08 27.29 11.65
CA HIS A 256 31.92 28.41 11.28
C HIS A 256 33.09 28.50 12.28
N ASP A 257 34.16 27.77 12.01
CA ASP A 257 35.47 28.05 12.60
C ASP A 257 35.95 29.40 12.06
N GLY A 258 35.82 30.43 12.88
CA GLY A 258 36.42 31.74 12.63
C GLY A 258 37.93 31.68 12.85
N SER A 259 38.68 32.18 11.87
CA SER A 259 40.11 32.52 11.97
C SER A 259 40.30 34.02 11.83
#